data_AF-A0A529I2I8-F1
#
_entry.id   AF-A0A529I2I8-F1
#
_cell.length_a   1.000
_cell.length_b   1.000
_cell.length_c   1.000
_cell.angle_alpha   90.00
_cell.angle_beta   90.00
_cell.angle_gamma   90.00
#
_symmetry.space_group_name_H-M   'P 1'
#
loop_
_entity.id
_entity.type
_entity.pdbx_description
1 polymer ?
#
loop_
_entity_poly.entity_id
_entity_poly.type
_entity_poly.pdbx_seq_one_letter_code
_entity_poly.pdbx_strand_id
1 'polypeptide(L)'
;PTPAGAVSRSLFKKQSAQEAHGSDFGIPGEPTKPLFKKNSLDEMTVRRTEKPVEGKVPAKPKPISPHVEEMSGRTEGGAKERDDSPKPIVRQRAGIGSYEDPGDERRQNRRPSKTGRPGR
;
A
#
# COMPACT_ATOMS: atom_id res chain seq x y z
N PRO A 1 -14.51 7.14 48.35
CA PRO A 1 -15.70 6.91 47.49
C PRO A 1 -15.25 6.14 46.26
N THR A 2 -15.89 5.01 45.95
CA THR A 2 -15.61 4.25 44.73
C THR A 2 -16.18 5.02 43.53
N PRO A 3 -15.42 5.23 42.44
CA PRO A 3 -15.92 5.95 41.28
C PRO A 3 -17.00 5.12 40.57
N ALA A 4 -17.98 5.80 39.96
CA ALA A 4 -19.07 5.15 39.26
C ALA A 4 -18.55 4.23 38.14
N GLY A 5 -18.97 2.96 38.13
CA GLY A 5 -18.50 1.93 37.20
C GLY A 5 -17.27 1.15 37.65
N ALA A 6 -16.70 1.45 38.82
CA ALA A 6 -15.61 0.65 39.38
C ALA A 6 -16.10 -0.73 39.82
N VAL A 7 -15.46 -1.78 39.29
CA VAL A 7 -15.78 -3.13 39.73
C VAL A 7 -15.32 -3.32 41.17
N SER A 8 -16.19 -3.86 42.03
CA SER A 8 -15.99 -4.02 43.48
C SER A 8 -14.96 -5.09 43.87
N ARG A 9 -13.94 -5.33 43.03
CA ARG A 9 -12.87 -6.30 43.26
C ARG A 9 -11.60 -5.60 43.74
N SER A 10 -10.85 -6.24 44.64
CA SER A 10 -9.56 -5.74 45.13
C SER A 10 -8.57 -5.52 43.97
N LEU A 11 -7.94 -4.33 43.93
CA LEU A 11 -6.95 -3.96 42.90
C LEU A 11 -5.68 -4.82 42.93
N PHE A 12 -5.41 -5.49 44.04
CA PHE A 12 -4.25 -6.37 44.21
C PHE A 12 -4.57 -7.84 43.93
N LYS A 13 -5.82 -8.18 43.61
CA LYS A 13 -6.20 -9.55 43.29
C LYS A 13 -5.89 -9.83 41.81
N LYS A 14 -5.21 -10.95 41.55
CA LYS A 14 -4.93 -11.41 40.19
C LYS A 14 -6.24 -11.61 39.43
N GLN A 15 -6.28 -11.16 38.18
CA GLN A 15 -7.41 -11.37 37.29
C GLN A 15 -7.70 -12.88 37.15
N SER A 16 -8.98 -13.25 37.08
CA SER A 16 -9.36 -14.63 36.80
C SER A 16 -9.15 -14.96 35.33
N ALA A 17 -8.91 -16.22 34.97
CA ALA A 17 -8.69 -16.62 33.58
C ALA A 17 -9.88 -16.25 32.68
N GLN A 18 -11.10 -16.34 33.21
CA GLN A 18 -12.33 -15.99 32.50
C GLN A 18 -12.53 -14.48 32.34
N GLU A 19 -11.93 -13.67 33.21
CA GLU A 19 -11.90 -12.21 33.07
C GLU A 19 -10.78 -11.76 32.13
N ALA A 20 -9.61 -12.39 32.20
CA ALA A 20 -8.48 -12.12 31.30
C ALA A 20 -8.76 -12.53 29.84
N HIS A 21 -9.56 -13.58 29.66
CA HIS A 21 -10.00 -14.06 28.34
C HIS A 21 -11.50 -13.81 28.10
N GLY A 22 -12.13 -13.01 28.96
CA GLY A 22 -13.50 -12.56 28.77
C GLY A 22 -13.57 -11.73 27.50
N SER A 23 -14.67 -11.89 26.75
CA SER A 23 -14.93 -11.07 25.57
C SER A 23 -15.38 -9.67 26.00
N ASP A 24 -14.47 -8.88 26.56
CA ASP A 24 -14.69 -7.44 26.80
C ASP A 24 -14.85 -6.67 25.49
N PHE A 25 -14.40 -7.27 24.39
CA PHE A 25 -14.72 -6.87 23.03
C PHE A 25 -15.85 -7.76 22.53
N GLY A 26 -16.99 -7.14 22.19
CA GLY A 26 -18.23 -7.82 21.79
C GLY A 26 -17.99 -9.08 20.96
N ILE A 27 -18.61 -10.16 21.38
CA ILE A 27 -18.47 -11.49 20.79
C ILE A 27 -18.65 -11.37 19.26
N PRO A 28 -17.69 -11.82 18.43
CA PRO A 28 -17.81 -11.79 16.98
C PRO A 28 -18.85 -12.83 16.55
N GLY A 29 -20.12 -12.52 16.72
CA GLY A 29 -21.23 -13.45 16.55
C GLY A 29 -22.58 -12.90 16.99
N GLU A 30 -22.61 -11.90 17.88
CA GLU A 30 -23.85 -11.15 18.10
C GLU A 30 -24.12 -10.24 16.89
N PRO A 31 -25.36 -10.18 16.38
CA PRO A 31 -25.77 -9.31 15.28
C PRO A 31 -25.87 -7.84 15.75
N THR A 32 -24.89 -7.39 16.51
CA THR A 32 -24.72 -5.97 16.82
C THR A 32 -24.17 -5.26 15.60
N LYS A 33 -24.69 -4.07 15.32
CA LYS A 33 -24.20 -3.24 14.20
C LYS A 33 -22.69 -3.05 14.37
N PRO A 34 -21.87 -3.40 13.37
CA PRO A 34 -20.42 -3.31 13.50
C PRO A 34 -20.01 -1.84 13.71
N LEU A 35 -19.06 -1.61 14.61
CA LEU A 35 -18.51 -0.27 14.89
C LEU A 35 -17.86 0.37 13.66
N PHE A 36 -17.46 -0.45 12.70
CA PHE A 36 -16.83 -0.04 11.45
C PHE A 36 -17.67 -0.51 10.26
N LYS A 37 -17.84 0.37 9.29
CA LYS A 37 -18.42 0.01 8.00
C LYS A 37 -17.44 -0.92 7.29
N LYS A 38 -17.89 -2.10 6.86
CA LYS A 38 -17.12 -2.99 5.99
C LYS A 38 -17.42 -2.62 4.55
N ASN A 39 -16.40 -2.58 3.71
CA ASN A 39 -16.59 -2.32 2.30
C ASN A 39 -17.42 -3.45 1.68
N SER A 40 -18.40 -3.07 0.85
CA SER A 40 -19.12 -4.03 0.03
C SER A 40 -18.22 -4.58 -1.08
N LEU A 41 -18.57 -5.76 -1.62
CA LEU A 41 -17.85 -6.32 -2.78
C LEU A 41 -17.91 -5.35 -3.96
N ASP A 42 -19.05 -4.69 -4.16
CA ASP A 42 -19.24 -3.66 -5.19
C ASP A 42 -18.27 -2.50 -5.01
N GLU A 43 -18.07 -2.01 -3.78
CA GLU A 43 -17.05 -0.99 -3.47
C GLU A 43 -15.64 -1.47 -3.77
N MET A 44 -15.35 -2.76 -3.55
CA MET A 44 -14.06 -3.35 -3.86
C MET A 44 -13.90 -3.68 -5.35
N THR A 45 -14.99 -3.82 -6.12
CA THR A 45 -14.96 -4.23 -7.53
C THR A 45 -15.35 -3.12 -8.50
N VAL A 46 -15.60 -1.90 -8.03
CA VAL A 46 -15.78 -0.72 -8.88
C VAL A 46 -14.68 -0.69 -9.95
N ARG A 47 -15.08 -0.56 -11.23
CA ARG A 47 -14.19 -0.56 -12.41
C ARG A 47 -13.38 -1.84 -12.68
N ARG A 48 -13.48 -2.89 -11.85
CA ARG A 48 -12.79 -4.18 -12.10
C ARG A 48 -13.56 -5.09 -13.06
N THR A 49 -14.89 -5.03 -13.01
CA THR A 49 -15.78 -5.89 -13.80
C THR A 49 -16.78 -5.10 -14.64
N GLU A 50 -16.83 -3.77 -14.50
CA GLU A 50 -17.65 -2.93 -15.35
C GLU A 50 -17.03 -2.87 -16.74
N LYS A 51 -17.71 -3.46 -17.73
CA LYS A 51 -17.40 -3.16 -19.13
C LYS A 51 -17.66 -1.66 -19.31
N PRO A 52 -16.68 -0.88 -19.78
CA PRO A 52 -16.88 0.55 -19.97
C PRO A 52 -18.15 0.75 -20.80
N VAL A 53 -19.08 1.56 -20.29
CA VAL A 53 -20.26 1.95 -21.05
C VAL A 53 -19.76 2.51 -22.39
N GLU A 54 -20.14 1.86 -23.49
CA GLU A 54 -19.87 2.29 -24.85
C GLU A 54 -20.72 3.54 -25.16
N GLY A 55 -20.42 4.64 -24.48
CA GLY A 55 -20.96 5.96 -24.78
C GLY A 55 -20.22 6.59 -25.96
N LYS A 56 -20.87 7.53 -26.65
CA LYS A 56 -20.24 8.33 -27.72
C LYS A 56 -18.97 9.01 -27.17
N VAL A 57 -17.82 8.53 -27.60
CA VAL A 57 -16.52 9.11 -27.24
C VAL A 57 -16.50 10.58 -27.69
N PRO A 58 -16.18 11.54 -26.80
CA PRO A 58 -16.03 12.93 -27.21
C PRO A 58 -14.94 13.03 -28.29
N ALA A 59 -15.18 13.85 -29.32
CA ALA A 59 -14.25 14.00 -30.42
C ALA A 59 -12.87 14.44 -29.89
N LYS A 60 -11.82 13.71 -30.25
CA LYS A 60 -10.43 14.09 -29.92
C LYS A 60 -10.17 15.48 -30.49
N PRO A 61 -9.64 16.43 -29.69
CA PRO A 61 -9.23 17.73 -30.23
C PRO A 61 -8.16 17.51 -31.30
N LYS A 62 -8.25 18.27 -32.40
CA LYS A 62 -7.32 18.16 -33.53
C LYS A 62 -5.90 18.45 -33.03
N PRO A 63 -4.92 17.57 -33.30
CA PRO A 63 -3.53 17.89 -33.03
C PRO A 63 -3.09 19.01 -33.97
N ILE A 64 -2.55 20.08 -33.40
CA ILE A 64 -1.73 21.03 -34.15
C ILE A 64 -0.47 20.25 -34.55
N SER A 65 -0.38 19.88 -35.83
CA SER A 65 0.73 19.14 -36.42
C SER A 65 2.03 20.00 -36.47
N PRO A 66 3.19 19.46 -36.85
CA PRO A 66 4.10 18.71 -35.99
C PRO A 66 5.52 19.34 -36.00
N HIS A 67 6.14 19.61 -34.85
CA HIS A 67 7.58 19.89 -34.86
C HIS A 67 8.34 18.57 -34.78
N VAL A 68 8.77 18.12 -35.95
CA VAL A 68 9.75 17.07 -36.17
C VAL A 68 11.09 17.60 -35.68
N GLU A 69 11.69 16.98 -34.66
CA GLU A 69 13.15 16.89 -34.50
C GLU A 69 13.51 15.79 -33.49
N GLU A 70 13.82 14.63 -34.07
CA GLU A 70 14.90 13.71 -33.72
C GLU A 70 15.07 13.24 -32.27
N MET A 71 14.54 12.05 -32.01
CA MET A 71 15.02 11.16 -30.94
C MET A 71 16.34 10.52 -31.38
N SER A 72 17.47 11.21 -31.20
CA SER A 72 18.78 10.56 -31.24
C SER A 72 19.05 9.89 -29.90
N GLY A 73 19.00 8.55 -29.88
CA GLY A 73 19.51 7.78 -28.77
C GLY A 73 20.99 8.07 -28.54
N ARG A 74 21.41 8.08 -27.27
CA ARG A 74 22.81 7.80 -26.91
C ARG A 74 22.89 7.16 -25.53
N THR A 75 23.13 5.86 -25.56
CA THR A 75 23.38 4.96 -24.45
C THR A 75 24.87 4.96 -24.10
N GLU A 76 25.41 5.90 -23.32
CA GLU A 76 26.86 5.85 -23.04
C GLU A 76 27.15 6.27 -21.60
N GLY A 77 27.68 5.33 -20.82
CA GLY A 77 28.21 5.58 -19.48
C GLY A 77 29.32 6.63 -19.52
N GLY A 78 29.22 7.62 -18.63
CA GLY A 78 30.24 8.67 -18.46
C GLY A 78 30.94 8.51 -17.12
N ALA A 79 32.24 8.29 -17.17
CA ALA A 79 33.16 8.27 -16.03
C ALA A 79 33.08 9.57 -15.20
N LYS A 80 33.33 9.45 -13.89
CA LYS A 80 33.39 10.60 -12.98
C LYS A 80 34.67 11.42 -13.23
N GLU A 81 34.55 12.51 -13.97
CA GLU A 81 35.52 13.60 -13.93
C GLU A 81 35.22 14.48 -12.70
N ARG A 82 36.26 14.85 -11.95
CA ARG A 82 36.13 15.57 -10.69
C ARG A 82 36.18 17.07 -10.94
N ASP A 83 35.00 17.66 -11.14
CA ASP A 83 34.81 19.11 -11.10
C ASP A 83 34.16 19.54 -9.77
N ASP A 84 34.78 20.53 -9.11
CA ASP A 84 34.35 21.13 -7.82
C ASP A 84 33.24 22.19 -7.97
N SER A 85 32.52 22.19 -9.09
CA SER A 85 31.30 22.98 -9.25
C SER A 85 30.11 22.31 -8.54
N PRO A 86 29.13 23.06 -8.01
CA PRO A 86 27.94 22.47 -7.40
C PRO A 86 27.21 21.64 -8.46
N LYS A 87 27.32 20.32 -8.33
CA LYS A 87 26.75 19.39 -9.30
C LYS A 87 25.24 19.60 -9.34
N PRO A 88 24.64 19.69 -10.54
CA PRO A 88 23.19 19.79 -10.65
C PRO A 88 22.54 18.61 -9.93
N ILE A 89 21.40 18.87 -9.26
CA ILE A 89 20.66 17.84 -8.53
C ILE A 89 20.17 16.80 -9.54
N VAL A 90 20.81 15.63 -9.53
CA VAL A 90 20.43 14.49 -10.36
C VAL A 90 19.14 13.90 -9.79
N ARG A 91 18.03 14.08 -10.50
CA ARG A 91 16.77 13.41 -10.17
C ARG A 91 16.83 11.96 -10.64
N GLN A 92 16.59 11.04 -9.73
CA GLN A 92 16.41 9.64 -10.10
C GLN A 92 15.14 9.46 -10.92
N ARG A 93 15.13 8.46 -11.81
CA ARG A 93 13.95 8.11 -12.61
C ARG A 93 12.82 7.68 -11.66
N ALA A 94 11.62 8.21 -11.87
CA ALA A 94 10.43 7.75 -11.17
C ALA A 94 10.24 6.24 -11.45
N GLY A 95 10.03 5.44 -10.41
CA GLY A 95 9.92 3.98 -10.51
C GLY A 95 11.23 3.21 -10.38
N ILE A 96 12.37 3.86 -10.11
CA ILE A 96 13.59 3.11 -9.76
C ILE A 96 13.37 2.40 -8.41
N GLY A 97 13.48 1.08 -8.39
CA GLY A 97 13.17 0.28 -7.21
C GLY A 97 11.68 -0.02 -6.97
N SER A 98 10.82 0.17 -7.99
CA SER A 98 9.43 -0.27 -7.90
C SER A 98 9.32 -1.80 -7.94
N TYR A 99 8.35 -2.35 -7.21
CA TYR A 99 8.11 -3.80 -7.10
C TYR A 99 7.86 -4.53 -8.43
N GLU A 100 7.56 -3.79 -9.49
CA GLU A 100 7.30 -4.30 -10.87
C GLU A 100 8.51 -4.10 -11.82
N ASP A 101 9.66 -3.63 -11.32
CA ASP A 101 10.86 -3.52 -12.16
C ASP A 101 11.45 -4.92 -12.41
N PRO A 102 11.72 -5.33 -13.67
CA PRO A 102 12.30 -6.64 -13.97
C PRO A 102 13.65 -6.88 -13.28
N GLY A 103 14.38 -5.82 -12.92
CA GLY A 103 15.59 -5.90 -12.11
C GLY A 103 15.32 -6.32 -10.67
N ASP A 104 14.26 -5.79 -10.06
CA ASP A 104 13.87 -6.10 -8.69
C ASP A 104 13.17 -7.45 -8.57
N GLU A 105 12.33 -7.87 -9.53
CA GLU A 105 11.79 -9.24 -9.57
C GLU A 105 12.91 -10.29 -9.56
N ARG A 106 13.93 -10.11 -10.40
CA ARG A 106 15.10 -10.99 -10.45
C ARG A 106 15.88 -11.00 -9.14
N ARG A 107 15.94 -9.87 -8.43
CA ARG A 107 16.60 -9.77 -7.12
C ARG A 107 15.77 -10.42 -6.03
N GLN A 108 14.45 -10.29 -6.07
CA GLN A 108 13.53 -10.96 -5.13
C GLN A 108 13.63 -12.49 -5.28
N ASN A 109 13.65 -13.00 -6.51
CA ASN A 109 13.79 -14.43 -6.77
C ASN A 109 15.14 -15.02 -6.29
N ARG A 110 16.19 -14.20 -6.22
CA ARG A 110 17.53 -14.63 -5.78
C ARG A 110 17.74 -14.51 -4.27
N ARG A 111 16.95 -13.70 -3.58
CA ARG A 111 17.09 -13.49 -2.14
C ARG A 111 16.22 -14.51 -1.41
N PRO A 112 16.70 -15.12 -0.31
CA PRO A 112 15.86 -15.96 0.51
C PRO A 112 14.67 -15.14 1.00
N SER A 113 13.46 -15.55 0.60
CA SER A 113 12.24 -14.96 1.10
C SER A 113 12.05 -15.39 2.55
N LYS A 114 11.25 -14.62 3.30
CA LYS A 114 10.90 -14.99 4.68
C LYS A 114 10.05 -16.27 4.65
N THR A 115 10.71 -17.41 4.76
CA THR A 115 10.06 -18.72 4.86
C THR A 115 10.09 -19.16 6.32
N GLY A 116 8.90 -19.44 6.87
CA GLY A 116 8.75 -19.98 8.22
C GLY A 116 7.74 -19.23 9.10
N ARG A 117 7.01 -20.00 9.91
CA ARG A 117 6.22 -19.49 11.05
C ARG A 117 7.19 -19.25 12.20
N PRO A 118 7.34 -18.02 12.71
CA PRO A 118 8.25 -17.79 13.84
C PRO A 118 7.71 -18.53 15.07
N GLY A 119 8.55 -19.36 15.69
CA GLY A 119 8.25 -19.98 16.98
C GLY A 119 7.52 -21.33 16.95
N ARG A 120 7.91 -22.25 16.06
CA ARG A 120 7.93 -23.68 16.43
C ARG A 120 9.35 -24.17 16.44
#